data_AF-A0A1E5NXQ2-F1
#
_entry.id   AF-A0A1E5NXQ2-F1
#
_cell.length_a   1.000
_cell.length_b   1.000
_cell.length_c   1.000
_cell.angle_alpha   90.00
_cell.angle_beta   90.00
_cell.angle_gamma   90.00
#
_symmetry.space_group_name_H-M   'P 1'
#
loop_
_entity.id
_entity.type
_entity.pdbx_description
1 polymer ?
#
loop_
_entity_poly.entity_id
_entity_poly.type
_entity_poly.pdbx_seq_one_letter_code
_entity_poly.pdbx_strand_id
1 'polypeptide(L)'
;MIDITALAAAVKAAQQLTPGLYHLEGKVYRVSRTRRGVVKVERLLQPGPRGGNGRFVPDYSTARQELADEHKLTKEAAEAYGKEHGLCAACGRLLTDPVSVARGIGPVCLKHFS
;
A
#
# COMPACT_ATOMS: atom_id res chain seq x y z
N MET A 1 -4.59 -30.70 6.89
CA MET A 1 -3.74 -30.90 5.69
C MET A 1 -3.47 -29.51 5.13
N ILE A 2 -2.21 -29.06 5.14
CA ILE A 2 -1.84 -27.76 4.59
C ILE A 2 -1.68 -27.97 3.08
N ASP A 3 -2.52 -27.31 2.29
CA ASP A 3 -2.60 -27.50 0.85
C ASP A 3 -1.41 -26.79 0.15
N ILE A 4 -0.35 -27.55 -0.10
CA ILE A 4 0.94 -27.06 -0.59
C ILE A 4 0.81 -26.45 -1.99
N THR A 5 -0.22 -26.86 -2.75
CA THR A 5 -0.56 -26.36 -4.08
C THR A 5 -1.02 -24.89 -4.04
N ALA A 6 -1.75 -24.48 -3.00
CA ALA A 6 -2.20 -23.10 -2.82
C ALA A 6 -1.04 -22.15 -2.50
N LEU A 7 -0.05 -22.62 -1.71
CA LEU A 7 1.17 -21.86 -1.42
C LEU A 7 1.98 -21.58 -2.69
N ALA A 8 2.12 -22.56 -3.59
CA ALA A 8 2.87 -22.39 -4.83
C ALA A 8 2.21 -21.38 -5.79
N ALA A 9 0.87 -21.34 -5.82
CA ALA A 9 0.11 -20.35 -6.60
C ALA A 9 0.28 -18.93 -6.04
N ALA A 10 0.22 -18.76 -4.72
CA ALA A 10 0.47 -17.49 -4.03
C ALA A 10 1.91 -16.96 -4.31
N VAL A 11 2.90 -17.84 -4.29
CA VAL A 11 4.30 -17.52 -4.61
C VAL A 11 4.47 -17.07 -6.08
N LYS A 12 3.66 -17.58 -7.01
CA LYS A 12 3.69 -17.21 -8.43
C LYS A 12 2.97 -15.88 -8.68
N ALA A 13 1.85 -15.63 -8.00
CA ALA A 13 1.11 -14.37 -8.04
C ALA A 13 1.96 -13.19 -7.52
N ALA A 14 2.72 -13.42 -6.45
CA ALA A 14 3.68 -12.47 -5.87
C ALA A 14 4.77 -11.96 -6.84
N GLN A 15 5.10 -12.74 -7.87
CA GLN A 15 6.08 -12.34 -8.90
C GLN A 15 5.45 -11.55 -10.05
N GLN A 16 4.13 -11.68 -10.23
CA GLN A 16 3.39 -11.00 -11.31
C GLN A 16 2.69 -9.73 -10.86
N LEU A 17 2.75 -9.38 -9.57
CA LEU A 17 2.17 -8.15 -9.03
C LEU A 17 2.44 -6.95 -9.94
N THR A 18 1.34 -6.29 -10.30
CA THR A 18 1.40 -5.07 -11.07
C THR A 18 1.86 -3.91 -10.17
N PRO A 19 2.71 -2.98 -10.66
CA PRO A 19 3.09 -1.83 -9.86
C PRO A 19 1.85 -1.05 -9.41
N GLY A 20 1.80 -0.67 -8.14
CA GLY A 20 0.62 -0.04 -7.56
C GLY A 20 0.62 0.00 -6.04
N LEU A 21 -0.48 0.48 -5.49
CA LEU A 21 -0.76 0.49 -4.06
C LEU A 21 -1.72 -0.64 -3.74
N TYR A 22 -1.49 -1.29 -2.61
CA TYR A 22 -2.24 -2.44 -2.15
C TYR A 22 -2.62 -2.28 -0.69
N HIS A 23 -3.72 -2.91 -0.28
CA HIS A 23 -4.19 -2.94 1.10
C HIS A 23 -4.45 -4.37 1.54
N LEU A 24 -3.81 -4.78 2.62
CA LEU A 24 -3.94 -6.12 3.18
C LEU A 24 -3.87 -6.02 4.71
N GLU A 25 -4.88 -6.57 5.40
CA GLU A 25 -4.96 -6.59 6.87
C GLU A 25 -4.75 -5.22 7.55
N GLY A 26 -5.34 -4.14 7.02
CA GLY A 26 -5.16 -2.79 7.59
C GLY A 26 -3.81 -2.15 7.27
N LYS A 27 -2.92 -2.83 6.54
CA LYS A 27 -1.61 -2.32 6.15
C LYS A 27 -1.63 -1.93 4.68
N VAL A 28 -1.01 -0.80 4.38
CA VAL A 28 -0.84 -0.33 3.00
C VAL A 28 0.54 -0.72 2.50
N TYR A 29 0.59 -1.29 1.30
CA TYR A 29 1.81 -1.69 0.62
C TYR A 29 1.95 -0.95 -0.70
N ARG A 30 3.18 -0.61 -1.04
CA ARG A 30 3.56 -0.07 -2.34
C ARG A 30 4.40 -1.11 -3.06
N VAL A 31 3.91 -1.53 -4.22
CA VAL A 31 4.62 -2.45 -5.10
C VAL A 31 5.25 -1.64 -6.23
N SER A 32 6.56 -1.71 -6.36
CA SER A 32 7.32 -0.99 -7.38
C SER A 32 8.29 -1.92 -8.09
N ARG A 33 8.37 -1.83 -9.42
CA ARG A 33 9.38 -2.57 -10.20
C ARG A 33 10.62 -1.69 -10.39
N THR A 34 11.76 -2.24 -10.03
CA THR A 34 13.05 -1.58 -10.31
C THR A 34 13.41 -1.72 -11.79
N ARG A 35 14.35 -0.88 -12.27
CA ARG A 35 14.90 -0.97 -13.63
C ARG A 35 15.51 -2.35 -13.97
N ARG A 36 15.90 -3.13 -12.96
CA ARG A 36 16.44 -4.50 -13.09
C ARG A 36 15.34 -5.58 -13.10
N GLY A 37 14.06 -5.21 -13.14
CA GLY A 37 12.94 -6.15 -13.13
C GLY A 37 12.57 -6.72 -11.76
N VAL A 38 13.32 -6.38 -10.70
CA VAL A 38 13.00 -6.84 -9.34
C VAL A 38 11.78 -6.08 -8.80
N VAL A 39 10.76 -6.83 -8.38
CA VAL A 39 9.58 -6.33 -7.66
C VAL A 39 9.96 -6.05 -6.21
N LYS A 40 9.81 -4.80 -5.79
CA LYS A 40 9.93 -4.36 -4.40
C LYS A 40 8.55 -4.17 -3.80
N VAL A 41 8.38 -4.67 -2.58
CA VAL A 41 7.19 -4.45 -1.75
C VAL A 41 7.64 -3.61 -0.57
N GLU A 42 7.02 -2.45 -0.38
CA GLU A 42 7.30 -1.55 0.72
C GLU A 42 6.03 -1.33 1.53
N ARG A 43 6.08 -1.48 2.84
CA ARG A 43 4.95 -1.23 3.73
C ARG A 43 4.96 0.21 4.21
N LEU A 44 3.79 0.83 4.25
CA LEU A 44 3.59 2.13 4.89
C LEU A 44 3.63 1.97 6.40
N LEU A 45 4.65 2.54 7.02
CA LEU A 45 4.72 2.71 8.47
C LEU A 45 4.05 4.02 8.86
N GLN A 46 3.15 3.95 9.85
CA GLN A 46 2.61 5.13 10.50
C GLN A 46 3.70 5.88 11.28
N PRO A 47 3.56 7.21 11.44
CA PRO A 47 4.48 8.01 12.24
C PRO A 47 4.48 7.54 13.70
N GLY A 48 5.63 7.69 14.36
CA GLY A 48 5.76 7.36 15.78
C GLY A 48 5.04 8.35 16.70
N PRO A 49 5.22 8.23 18.03
CA PRO A 49 4.52 9.03 19.04
C PRO A 49 4.75 10.55 18.92
N ARG A 50 5.85 10.96 18.27
CA ARG A 50 6.16 12.37 18.02
C ARG A 50 5.45 12.95 16.79
N GLY A 51 4.56 12.18 16.17
CA GLY A 51 3.83 12.55 14.95
C GLY A 51 4.72 12.61 13.71
N GLY A 52 4.19 13.24 12.66
CA GLY A 52 4.88 13.48 11.39
C GLY A 52 4.35 12.63 10.23
N ASN A 53 5.21 12.37 9.25
CA ASN A 53 4.85 11.61 8.06
C ASN A 53 5.13 10.12 8.27
N GLY A 54 4.26 9.28 7.73
CA GLY A 54 4.54 7.89 7.49
C GLY A 54 5.64 7.67 6.45
N ARG A 55 6.25 6.49 6.47
CA ARG A 55 7.35 6.12 5.58
C ARG A 55 7.11 4.74 5.00
N PHE A 56 7.30 4.62 3.68
CA PHE A 56 7.40 3.33 3.03
C PHE A 56 8.77 2.71 3.30
N VAL A 57 8.77 1.51 3.88
CA VAL A 57 9.96 0.75 4.22
C VAL A 57 9.87 -0.60 3.53
N PRO A 58 10.97 -1.15 2.97
CA PRO A 58 10.98 -2.49 2.41
C PRO A 58 10.41 -3.49 3.40
N ASP A 59 9.41 -4.24 2.97
CA ASP A 59 8.79 -5.26 3.78
C ASP A 59 9.39 -6.62 3.42
N TYR A 60 9.97 -7.28 4.42
CA TYR A 60 10.61 -8.59 4.28
C TYR A 60 9.73 -9.74 4.80
N SER A 61 8.45 -9.47 5.09
CA SER A 61 7.52 -10.47 5.61
C SER A 61 6.87 -11.31 4.49
N THR A 62 5.96 -12.21 4.88
CA THR A 62 5.13 -13.02 3.96
C THR A 62 4.13 -12.19 3.15
N ALA A 63 3.98 -10.89 3.43
CA ALA A 63 3.08 -10.00 2.70
C ALA A 63 3.30 -10.07 1.17
N ARG A 64 4.54 -10.25 0.71
CA ARG A 64 4.80 -10.41 -0.73
C ARG A 64 4.06 -11.61 -1.33
N GLN A 65 3.89 -12.69 -0.58
CA GLN A 65 3.22 -13.93 -1.00
C GLN A 65 1.70 -13.81 -0.94
N GLU A 66 1.19 -13.01 -0.01
CA GLU A 66 -0.25 -12.83 0.23
C GLU A 66 -0.87 -11.75 -0.66
N LEU A 67 -0.07 -10.77 -1.08
CA LEU A 67 -0.52 -9.73 -1.98
C LEU A 67 -0.94 -10.31 -3.34
N ALA A 68 -2.19 -10.02 -3.72
CA ALA A 68 -2.78 -10.32 -5.01
C ALA A 68 -3.35 -9.04 -5.64
N ASP A 69 -3.59 -9.04 -6.95
CA ASP A 69 -4.17 -7.89 -7.66
C ASP A 69 -5.56 -7.51 -7.15
N GLU A 70 -6.29 -8.44 -6.51
CA GLU A 70 -7.54 -8.20 -5.78
C GLU A 70 -7.37 -7.26 -4.58
N HIS A 71 -6.18 -7.24 -3.98
CA HIS A 71 -5.84 -6.37 -2.86
C HIS A 71 -5.37 -4.99 -3.31
N LYS A 72 -5.49 -4.65 -4.60
CA LYS A 72 -5.19 -3.30 -5.07
C LYS A 72 -6.05 -2.30 -4.34
N LEU A 73 -5.38 -1.27 -3.85
CA LEU A 73 -6.02 -0.16 -3.18
C LEU A 73 -6.84 0.61 -4.22
N THR A 74 -8.15 0.67 -4.03
CA THR A 74 -9.02 1.55 -4.82
C THR A 74 -8.91 2.98 -4.31
N LYS A 75 -9.35 3.94 -5.12
CA LYS A 75 -9.44 5.34 -4.70
C LYS A 75 -10.23 5.49 -3.41
N GLU A 76 -11.38 4.83 -3.32
CA GLU A 76 -12.29 4.89 -2.17
C GLU A 76 -11.63 4.33 -0.91
N ALA A 77 -10.92 3.21 -1.03
CA ALA A 77 -10.15 2.65 0.08
C ALA A 77 -9.01 3.58 0.52
N ALA A 78 -8.34 4.25 -0.42
CA ALA A 78 -7.29 5.22 -0.10
C ALA A 78 -7.85 6.46 0.61
N GLU A 79 -9.03 6.95 0.19
CA GLU A 79 -9.74 8.05 0.82
C GLU A 79 -10.23 7.66 2.23
N ALA A 80 -10.75 6.45 2.41
CA ALA A 80 -11.15 5.94 3.71
C ALA A 80 -9.96 5.86 4.68
N TYR A 81 -8.84 5.30 4.23
CA TYR A 81 -7.62 5.20 5.04
C TYR A 81 -7.13 6.56 5.54
N GLY A 82 -7.13 7.58 4.68
CA GLY A 82 -6.66 8.90 5.09
C GLY A 82 -7.64 9.65 5.98
N LYS A 83 -8.94 9.38 5.90
CA LYS A 83 -9.93 9.90 6.87
C LYS A 83 -9.76 9.25 8.24
N GLU A 84 -9.47 7.95 8.26
CA GLU A 84 -9.30 7.18 9.50
C GLU A 84 -7.99 7.55 10.23
N HIS A 85 -6.88 7.66 9.48
CA HIS A 85 -5.55 7.81 10.09
C HIS A 85 -4.95 9.23 9.95
N GLY A 86 -5.58 10.13 9.20
CA GLY A 86 -5.03 11.46 8.89
C GLY A 86 -3.80 11.42 7.97
N LEU A 87 -3.50 10.27 7.35
CA LEU A 87 -2.32 10.06 6.51
C LEU A 87 -2.73 9.61 5.11
N CYS A 88 -2.08 10.17 4.09
CA CYS A 88 -2.32 9.72 2.73
C CYS A 88 -1.80 8.29 2.52
N ALA A 89 -2.67 7.34 2.16
CA ALA A 89 -2.28 5.96 1.86
C ALA A 89 -1.23 5.84 0.73
N ALA A 90 -1.20 6.79 -0.20
CA ALA A 90 -0.31 6.74 -1.37
C ALA A 90 1.11 7.25 -1.09
N CYS A 91 1.26 8.33 -0.32
CA CYS A 91 2.56 8.95 -0.06
C CYS A 91 2.99 8.93 1.41
N GLY A 92 2.11 8.52 2.31
CA GLY A 92 2.35 8.45 3.76
C GLY A 92 2.37 9.80 4.46
N ARG A 93 2.15 10.92 3.76
CA ARG A 93 2.22 12.25 4.39
C ARG A 93 0.98 12.55 5.23
N LEU A 94 1.18 13.33 6.29
CA LEU A 94 0.09 13.88 7.09
C LEU A 94 -0.76 14.82 6.23
N LEU A 95 -2.07 14.63 6.29
CA LEU A 95 -3.04 15.50 5.64
C LEU A 95 -3.22 16.73 6.52
N THR A 96 -2.72 17.88 6.05
CA THR A 96 -2.80 19.16 6.77
C THR A 96 -3.74 20.15 6.09
N ASP A 97 -3.89 20.04 4.77
CA ASP A 97 -4.80 20.87 3.98
C ASP A 97 -6.26 20.43 4.19
N PRO A 98 -7.20 21.34 4.51
CA PRO A 98 -8.58 20.99 4.83
C PRO A 98 -9.30 20.20 3.73
N VAL A 99 -9.04 20.50 2.46
CA VAL A 99 -9.63 19.77 1.33
C VAL A 99 -9.09 18.34 1.30
N SER A 100 -7.79 18.19 1.50
CA SER A 100 -7.12 16.89 1.55
C SER A 100 -7.57 16.05 2.76
N VAL A 101 -7.80 16.69 3.91
CA VAL A 101 -8.36 16.05 5.12
C VAL A 101 -9.80 15.60 4.89
N ALA A 102 -10.67 16.47 4.39
CA ALA A 102 -12.07 16.15 4.11
C ALA A 102 -12.20 15.03 3.07
N ARG A 103 -11.27 14.98 2.12
CA ARG A 103 -11.22 13.93 1.11
C ARG A 103 -10.55 12.64 1.60
N GLY A 104 -9.58 12.73 2.51
CA GLY A 104 -8.74 11.61 2.92
C GLY A 104 -7.60 11.27 1.95
N ILE A 105 -7.38 12.08 0.92
CA ILE A 105 -6.26 11.90 -0.01
C ILE A 105 -5.83 13.25 -0.59
N GLY A 106 -4.51 13.42 -0.74
CA GLY A 106 -3.96 14.63 -1.35
C GLY A 106 -4.24 14.70 -2.88
N PRO A 107 -4.40 15.91 -3.44
CA PRO A 107 -4.76 16.10 -4.85
C PRO A 107 -3.72 15.55 -5.83
N VAL A 108 -2.45 15.54 -5.46
CA VAL A 108 -1.37 14.97 -6.27
C VAL A 108 -1.48 13.45 -6.30
N CYS A 109 -1.74 12.83 -5.15
CA CYS A 109 -1.79 11.38 -5.02
C CYS A 109 -3.04 10.77 -5.65
N LEU A 110 -4.12 11.54 -5.76
CA LEU A 110 -5.33 11.13 -6.43
C LEU A 110 -5.08 10.69 -7.88
N LYS A 111 -4.14 11.36 -8.57
CA LYS A 111 -3.80 11.07 -9.98
C LYS A 111 -3.26 9.65 -10.19
N HIS A 112 -2.89 8.94 -9.12
CA HIS A 112 -2.48 7.54 -9.20
C HIS A 112 -3.66 6.56 -9.31
N PHE A 113 -4.89 7.03 -9.10
CA PHE A 113 -6.12 6.22 -9.12
C PHE A 113 -7.11 6.64 -10.22
N SER A 114 -6.74 7.60 -11.05
CA SER A 114 -7.52 8.11 -12.19
C SER A 114 -7.18 7.38 -13.48
#